data_AF-T1AP46-F1
#
_entry.id   AF-T1AP46-F1
#
_cell.length_a   1.000
_cell.length_b   1.000
_cell.length_c   1.000
_cell.angle_alpha   90.00
_cell.angle_beta   90.00
_cell.angle_gamma   90.00
#
_symmetry.space_group_name_H-M   'P 1'
#
loop_
_entity.id
_entity.type
_entity.pdbx_description
1 polymer ?
#
loop_
_entity_poly.entity_id
_entity_poly.type
_entity_poly.pdbx_seq_one_letter_code
_entity_poly.pdbx_strand_id
1 'polypeptide(L)'
;ELEGPVSKDRLKELKQQLRVQNPKLRKKKGYVPGLLVKSAGRRGFQVVPEAVERDRGLDGRFLIFSTDLSLSGPEMYRTYFARDGIEKVFRTGKGELCLGPVRHRRKDRLDAYATVFYTASLLWSWSEQTLQRKYPDMSLSEVLGLLENVAWVRFGTGKSIREWS
;
A
#
# COMPACT_ATOMS: atom_id res chain seq x y z
N GLU A 1 -33.57 15.45 -10.58
CA GLU A 1 -34.29 16.00 -9.41
C GLU A 1 -33.76 15.34 -8.15
N LEU A 2 -33.22 16.12 -7.21
CA LEU A 2 -32.85 15.66 -5.87
C LEU A 2 -33.20 16.77 -4.89
N GLU A 3 -34.48 16.89 -4.58
CA GLU A 3 -35.00 17.75 -3.51
C GLU A 3 -35.10 16.94 -2.21
N GLY A 4 -34.44 17.41 -1.15
CA GLY A 4 -34.64 16.90 0.20
C GLY A 4 -33.46 17.19 1.14
N PRO A 5 -33.73 17.56 2.42
CA PRO A 5 -32.67 17.84 3.39
C PRO A 5 -31.89 16.56 3.72
N VAL A 6 -30.59 16.58 3.45
CA VAL A 6 -29.65 15.48 3.69
C VAL A 6 -29.63 15.11 5.18
N SER A 7 -29.80 13.82 5.51
CA SER A 7 -29.82 13.33 6.90
C SER A 7 -28.53 13.70 7.65
N LYS A 8 -28.63 13.89 8.97
CA LYS A 8 -27.48 14.29 9.81
C LYS A 8 -26.29 13.32 9.68
N ASP A 9 -26.56 12.03 9.49
CA ASP A 9 -25.55 11.00 9.32
C ASP A 9 -24.87 11.08 7.96
N ARG A 10 -25.64 11.31 6.89
CA ARG A 10 -25.08 11.55 5.55
C ARG A 10 -24.29 12.85 5.48
N LEU A 11 -24.68 13.84 6.27
CA LEU A 11 -23.95 15.10 6.42
C LEU A 11 -22.66 14.92 7.23
N LYS A 12 -22.60 13.94 8.13
CA LYS A 12 -21.40 13.55 8.90
C LYS A 12 -20.43 12.74 8.03
N GLU A 13 -20.94 11.79 7.25
CA GLU A 13 -20.17 11.06 6.22
C GLU A 13 -19.60 12.01 5.17
N LEU A 14 -20.43 12.90 4.62
CA LEU A 14 -19.98 13.94 3.70
C LEU A 14 -18.96 14.85 4.37
N LYS A 15 -19.13 15.26 5.63
CA LYS A 15 -18.10 16.05 6.34
C LYS A 15 -16.81 15.27 6.56
N GLN A 16 -16.87 13.96 6.74
CA GLN A 16 -15.69 13.10 6.89
C GLN A 16 -14.97 12.90 5.55
N GLN A 17 -15.71 12.77 4.46
CA GLN A 17 -15.21 12.80 3.08
C GLN A 17 -14.68 14.20 2.69
N LEU A 18 -15.32 15.29 3.16
CA LEU A 18 -14.96 16.68 2.90
C LEU A 18 -13.85 17.21 3.83
N ARG A 19 -13.55 16.57 4.96
CA ARG A 19 -12.35 16.85 5.78
C ARG A 19 -11.05 16.63 4.98
N VAL A 20 -11.13 15.93 3.84
CA VAL A 20 -10.06 15.80 2.84
C VAL A 20 -9.83 17.12 2.07
N GLN A 21 -10.84 18.00 1.97
CA GLN A 21 -10.86 19.16 1.07
C GLN A 21 -10.67 20.50 1.78
N ASN A 22 -9.69 20.59 2.68
CA ASN A 22 -9.27 21.86 3.25
C ASN A 22 -8.35 22.59 2.23
N PRO A 23 -8.60 23.84 1.82
CA PRO A 23 -7.77 24.56 0.84
C PRO A 23 -6.28 24.75 1.25
N LYS A 24 -5.93 24.50 2.52
CA LYS A 24 -4.53 24.37 2.98
C LYS A 24 -3.82 23.09 2.48
N LEU A 25 -4.54 22.18 1.80
CA LEU A 25 -4.09 20.86 1.36
C LEU A 25 -3.86 20.75 -0.15
N ARG A 26 -3.61 21.86 -0.88
CA ARG A 26 -3.15 21.83 -2.30
C ARG A 26 -1.99 20.85 -2.56
N LYS A 27 -1.28 20.41 -1.52
CA LYS A 27 -0.18 19.45 -1.54
C LYS A 27 -0.58 17.98 -1.25
N LYS A 28 -1.86 17.64 -1.04
CA LYS A 28 -2.29 16.26 -0.77
C LYS A 28 -2.77 15.54 -2.04
N LYS A 29 -2.41 14.27 -2.14
CA LYS A 29 -2.84 13.30 -3.17
C LYS A 29 -4.38 13.31 -3.28
N GLY A 30 -4.92 13.43 -4.49
CA GLY A 30 -6.37 13.35 -4.77
C GLY A 30 -7.14 14.68 -4.73
N TYR A 31 -6.46 15.83 -4.71
CA TYR A 31 -7.12 17.14 -4.87
C TYR A 31 -7.42 17.43 -6.35
N VAL A 32 -8.70 17.59 -6.69
CA VAL A 32 -9.16 18.04 -8.02
C VAL A 32 -9.61 19.50 -7.91
N PRO A 33 -8.87 20.46 -8.51
CA PRO A 33 -9.26 21.86 -8.49
C PRO A 33 -10.64 22.08 -9.12
N GLY A 34 -11.51 22.86 -8.45
CA GLY A 34 -12.82 23.24 -9.01
C GLY A 34 -13.94 22.22 -8.85
N LEU A 35 -13.68 21.05 -8.24
CA LEU A 35 -14.71 20.05 -7.96
C LEU A 35 -15.79 20.55 -6.96
N LEU A 36 -15.38 21.38 -6.00
CA LEU A 36 -16.26 21.97 -4.99
C LEU A 36 -16.21 23.50 -5.00
N VAL A 37 -17.38 24.12 -4.94
CA VAL A 37 -17.56 25.57 -4.79
C VAL A 37 -18.33 25.86 -3.50
N LYS A 38 -18.10 27.02 -2.88
CA LYS A 38 -18.86 27.45 -1.70
C LYS A 38 -20.32 27.70 -2.10
N SER A 39 -21.29 27.13 -1.39
CA SER A 39 -22.69 27.48 -1.59
C SER A 39 -23.02 28.80 -0.88
N ALA A 40 -24.02 29.53 -1.37
CA ALA A 40 -24.44 30.83 -0.86
C ALA A 40 -25.17 30.79 0.51
N GLY A 41 -24.92 29.77 1.34
CA GLY A 41 -25.62 29.55 2.62
C GLY A 41 -24.69 29.36 3.83
N ARG A 42 -25.29 29.22 5.03
CA ARG A 42 -24.60 28.93 6.29
C ARG A 42 -24.02 27.50 6.27
N ARG A 43 -22.87 27.32 5.62
CA ARG A 43 -22.07 26.07 5.55
C ARG A 43 -22.63 25.03 4.56
N GLY A 44 -22.37 25.24 3.27
CA GLY A 44 -22.47 24.19 2.28
C GLY A 44 -21.35 24.32 1.24
N PHE A 45 -20.90 23.17 0.73
CA PHE A 45 -20.14 23.09 -0.52
C PHE A 45 -21.09 22.49 -1.54
N GLN A 46 -21.03 22.99 -2.77
CA GLN A 46 -21.74 22.44 -3.91
C GLN A 46 -20.72 21.74 -4.81
N VAL A 47 -21.06 20.51 -5.23
CA VAL A 47 -20.29 19.77 -6.23
C VAL A 47 -20.61 20.36 -7.59
N VAL A 48 -19.58 20.67 -8.38
CA VAL A 48 -19.74 21.16 -9.75
C VAL A 48 -19.86 19.95 -10.69
N PRO A 49 -21.03 19.68 -11.30
CA PRO A 49 -21.23 18.48 -12.11
C PRO A 49 -20.26 18.38 -13.30
N GLU A 50 -19.95 19.50 -13.95
CA GLU A 50 -19.01 19.56 -15.08
C GLU A 50 -17.58 19.16 -14.68
N ALA A 51 -17.14 19.56 -13.48
CA ALA A 51 -15.84 19.18 -12.97
C ALA A 51 -15.76 17.68 -12.66
N VAL A 52 -16.87 17.09 -12.19
CA VAL A 52 -16.99 15.65 -11.96
C VAL A 52 -16.89 14.88 -13.28
N GLU A 53 -17.61 15.31 -14.32
CA GLU A 53 -17.56 14.63 -15.62
C GLU A 53 -16.18 14.72 -16.27
N ARG A 54 -15.50 15.86 -16.14
CA ARG A 54 -14.11 16.00 -16.62
C ARG A 54 -13.16 15.06 -15.89
N ASP A 55 -13.28 14.97 -14.57
CA ASP A 55 -12.43 14.09 -13.75
C ASP A 55 -12.69 12.61 -14.04
N ARG A 56 -13.97 12.21 -14.21
CA ARG A 56 -14.36 10.86 -14.66
C ARG A 56 -13.72 10.47 -15.99
N GLY A 57 -13.58 11.41 -16.93
CA GLY A 57 -12.91 11.16 -18.21
C GLY A 57 -11.40 10.90 -18.08
N LEU A 58 -10.78 11.37 -16.99
CA LEU A 58 -9.36 11.17 -16.67
C LEU A 58 -9.13 10.02 -15.70
N ASP A 59 -10.18 9.51 -15.07
CA ASP A 59 -10.10 8.42 -14.11
C ASP A 59 -9.53 7.15 -14.78
N GLY A 60 -8.58 6.51 -14.11
CA GLY A 60 -7.81 5.38 -14.66
C GLY A 60 -6.80 5.70 -15.76
N ARG A 61 -6.64 6.97 -16.19
CA ARG A 61 -5.61 7.39 -17.15
C ARG A 61 -4.35 7.86 -16.43
N PHE A 62 -3.22 7.23 -16.73
CA PHE A 62 -1.92 7.57 -16.14
C PHE A 62 -1.00 8.15 -17.21
N LEU A 63 -0.32 9.25 -16.87
CA LEU A 63 0.78 9.80 -17.65
C LEU A 63 2.09 9.37 -17.00
N ILE A 64 2.91 8.64 -17.73
CA ILE A 64 4.26 8.27 -17.32
C ILE A 64 5.22 9.20 -18.07
N PHE A 65 6.13 9.81 -17.33
CA PHE A 65 7.18 10.67 -17.88
C PHE A 65 8.53 9.98 -17.69
N SER A 66 9.39 10.10 -18.68
CA SER A 66 10.78 9.66 -18.63
C SER A 66 11.67 10.79 -19.13
N THR A 67 12.84 10.94 -18.51
CA THR A 67 13.91 11.81 -19.02
C THR A 67 14.66 11.18 -20.18
N ASP A 68 14.60 9.84 -20.28
CA ASP A 68 15.16 9.10 -21.39
C ASP A 68 14.14 9.02 -22.53
N LEU A 69 14.49 9.65 -23.66
CA LEU A 69 13.68 9.73 -24.87
C LEU A 69 13.81 8.49 -25.77
N SER A 70 14.76 7.60 -25.48
CA SER A 70 14.99 6.39 -26.27
C SER A 70 14.03 5.24 -25.93
N LEU A 71 13.36 5.32 -24.78
CA LEU A 71 12.43 4.28 -24.30
C LEU A 71 11.14 4.26 -25.12
N SER A 72 10.77 3.07 -25.58
CA SER A 72 9.45 2.85 -26.15
C SER A 72 8.36 2.91 -25.07
N GLY A 73 7.12 3.19 -25.46
CA GLY A 73 5.96 3.20 -24.55
C GLY A 73 5.82 1.92 -23.70
N PRO A 74 5.94 0.71 -24.29
CA PRO A 74 5.91 -0.54 -23.54
C PRO A 74 7.06 -0.70 -22.54
N GLU A 75 8.28 -0.28 -22.89
CA GLU A 75 9.44 -0.34 -21.99
C GLU A 75 9.29 0.64 -20.83
N MET A 76 8.76 1.83 -21.09
CA MET A 76 8.45 2.83 -20.08
C MET A 76 7.41 2.29 -19.09
N TYR A 77 6.35 1.64 -19.59
CA TYR A 77 5.36 0.96 -18.76
C TYR A 77 5.99 -0.12 -17.87
N ARG A 78 6.78 -1.04 -18.46
CA ARG A 78 7.43 -2.13 -17.69
C ARG A 78 8.37 -1.58 -16.61
N THR A 79 9.16 -0.57 -16.94
CA THR A 79 10.09 0.08 -16.02
C THR A 79 9.35 0.77 -14.88
N TYR A 80 8.25 1.48 -15.19
CA TYR A 80 7.41 2.09 -14.17
C TYR A 80 6.82 1.05 -13.21
N PHE A 81 6.31 -0.07 -13.74
CA PHE A 81 5.75 -1.14 -12.92
C PHE A 81 6.79 -1.92 -12.10
N ALA A 82 8.05 -1.99 -12.55
CA ALA A 82 9.12 -2.61 -11.77
C ALA A 82 9.33 -1.94 -10.39
N ARG A 83 8.94 -0.65 -10.27
CA ARG A 83 8.92 0.08 -8.99
C ARG A 83 8.02 -0.59 -7.95
N ASP A 84 6.90 -1.18 -8.35
CA ASP A 84 5.98 -1.87 -7.44
C ASP A 84 6.67 -3.08 -6.78
N GLY A 85 7.54 -3.78 -7.52
CA GLY A 85 8.36 -4.85 -6.96
C GLY A 85 9.25 -4.36 -5.82
N ILE A 86 9.88 -3.20 -5.99
CA ILE A 86 10.70 -2.57 -4.94
C ILE A 86 9.81 -2.17 -3.73
N GLU A 87 8.64 -1.60 -3.98
CA GLU A 87 7.70 -1.19 -2.93
C GLU A 87 7.22 -2.40 -2.09
N LYS A 88 6.94 -3.52 -2.75
CA LYS A 88 6.62 -4.79 -2.10
C LYS A 88 7.74 -5.29 -1.21
N VAL A 89 8.99 -5.29 -1.68
CA VAL A 89 10.16 -5.69 -0.86
C VAL A 89 10.30 -4.82 0.38
N PHE A 90 10.14 -3.49 0.26
CA PHE A 90 10.19 -2.61 1.43
C PHE A 90 9.01 -2.80 2.38
N ARG A 91 7.83 -3.16 1.87
CA ARG A 91 6.68 -3.51 2.69
C ARG A 91 6.96 -4.78 3.49
N THR A 92 7.44 -5.83 2.83
CA THR A 92 7.82 -7.10 3.48
C THR A 92 8.94 -6.91 4.51
N GLY A 93 9.93 -6.08 4.15
CA GLY A 93 11.00 -5.68 5.05
C GLY A 93 10.51 -5.07 6.36
N LYS A 94 9.48 -4.22 6.29
CA LYS A 94 8.89 -3.56 7.48
C LYS A 94 7.90 -4.45 8.24
N GLY A 95 7.27 -5.40 7.54
CA GLY A 95 6.28 -6.32 8.09
C GLY A 95 6.93 -7.61 8.59
N GLU A 96 6.87 -8.65 7.78
CA GLU A 96 7.22 -10.03 8.12
C GLU A 96 8.68 -10.19 8.55
N LEU A 97 9.59 -9.41 7.96
CA LEU A 97 11.01 -9.44 8.33
C LEU A 97 11.33 -8.58 9.57
N CYS A 98 10.37 -7.79 10.07
CA CYS A 98 10.54 -6.88 11.21
C CYS A 98 11.76 -5.93 11.12
N LEU A 99 12.29 -5.67 9.92
CA LEU A 99 13.44 -4.78 9.68
C LEU A 99 13.00 -3.30 9.60
N GLY A 100 12.04 -2.91 10.43
CA GLY A 100 11.40 -1.59 10.47
C GLY A 100 12.37 -0.40 10.47
N PRO A 101 11.87 0.83 10.19
CA PRO A 101 12.61 1.86 9.47
C PRO A 101 13.94 2.25 10.10
N VAL A 102 14.97 2.27 9.25
CA VAL A 102 16.33 2.67 9.61
C VAL A 102 16.39 4.15 9.93
N ARG A 103 16.77 4.46 11.18
CA ARG A 103 17.16 5.81 11.60
C ARG A 103 18.66 5.92 11.85
N HIS A 104 19.44 5.02 11.26
CA HIS A 104 20.90 5.09 11.33
C HIS A 104 21.42 6.27 10.52
N ARG A 105 22.37 7.01 11.10
CA ARG A 105 23.03 8.15 10.45
C ARG A 105 24.52 7.91 10.20
N ARG A 106 25.13 6.96 10.92
CA ARG A 106 26.52 6.58 10.70
C ARG A 106 26.59 5.61 9.52
N LYS A 107 27.60 5.79 8.66
CA LYS A 107 27.80 5.00 7.44
C LYS A 107 27.95 3.52 7.73
N ASP A 108 28.79 3.15 8.68
CA ASP A 108 29.00 1.76 9.12
C ASP A 108 27.69 1.02 9.47
N ARG A 109 26.79 1.69 10.19
CA ARG A 109 25.48 1.13 10.56
C ARG A 109 24.52 1.04 9.37
N LEU A 110 24.62 1.96 8.42
CA LEU A 110 23.84 1.92 7.19
C LEU A 110 24.29 0.76 6.31
N ASP A 111 25.61 0.56 6.17
CA ASP A 111 26.19 -0.52 5.36
C ASP A 111 25.84 -1.89 5.95
N ALA A 112 25.99 -2.03 7.27
CA ALA A 112 25.60 -3.26 7.98
C ALA A 112 24.10 -3.55 7.82
N TYR A 113 23.24 -2.55 8.04
CA TYR A 113 21.79 -2.74 7.85
C TYR A 113 21.46 -3.10 6.41
N ALA A 114 22.01 -2.38 5.43
CA ALA A 114 21.75 -2.64 4.02
C ALA A 114 22.13 -4.07 3.63
N THR A 115 23.24 -4.58 4.17
CA THR A 115 23.70 -5.95 3.96
C THR A 115 22.71 -6.97 4.54
N VAL A 116 22.28 -6.76 5.79
CA VAL A 116 21.29 -7.64 6.45
C VAL A 116 19.95 -7.60 5.71
N PHE A 117 19.47 -6.42 5.37
CA PHE A 117 18.22 -6.20 4.65
C PHE A 117 18.24 -6.88 3.27
N TYR A 118 19.33 -6.72 2.53
CA TYR A 118 19.50 -7.35 1.23
C TYR A 118 19.51 -8.88 1.35
N THR A 119 20.26 -9.42 2.31
CA THR A 119 20.35 -10.87 2.55
C THR A 119 18.99 -11.45 2.95
N ALA A 120 18.28 -10.79 3.86
CA ALA A 120 16.94 -11.22 4.28
C ALA A 120 15.94 -11.18 3.12
N SER A 121 15.99 -10.13 2.29
CA SER A 121 15.11 -10.00 1.12
C SER A 121 15.38 -11.09 0.07
N LEU A 122 16.65 -11.45 -0.13
CA LEU A 122 17.04 -12.57 -0.99
C LEU A 122 16.51 -13.91 -0.47
N LEU A 123 16.71 -14.19 0.82
CA LEU A 123 16.23 -15.42 1.45
C LEU A 123 14.70 -15.54 1.39
N TRP A 124 13.99 -14.44 1.67
CA TRP A 124 12.54 -14.37 1.53
C TRP A 124 12.11 -14.69 0.09
N SER A 125 12.70 -13.99 -0.89
CA SER A 125 12.36 -14.18 -2.32
C SER A 125 12.64 -15.59 -2.80
N TRP A 126 13.76 -16.18 -2.38
CA TRP A 126 14.12 -17.55 -2.72
C TRP A 126 13.16 -18.57 -2.10
N SER A 127 12.78 -18.36 -0.84
CA SER A 127 11.83 -19.23 -0.12
C SER A 127 10.44 -19.15 -0.75
N GLU A 128 9.98 -17.93 -1.07
CA GLU A 128 8.72 -17.67 -1.78
C GLU A 128 8.70 -18.37 -3.14
N GLN A 129 9.75 -18.22 -3.95
CA GLN A 129 9.84 -18.90 -5.25
C GLN A 129 9.86 -20.42 -5.10
N THR A 130 10.57 -20.94 -4.10
CA THR A 130 10.66 -22.38 -3.84
C THR A 130 9.30 -22.95 -3.42
N LEU A 131 8.55 -22.20 -2.61
CA LEU A 131 7.19 -22.53 -2.21
C LEU A 131 6.25 -22.53 -3.43
N GLN A 132 6.22 -21.43 -4.18
CA GLN A 132 5.32 -21.25 -5.33
C GLN A 132 5.56 -22.27 -6.44
N ARG A 133 6.78 -22.81 -6.58
CA ARG A 133 7.04 -23.94 -7.50
C ARG A 133 6.24 -25.20 -7.18
N LYS A 134 5.93 -25.43 -5.90
CA LYS A 134 5.15 -26.59 -5.44
C LYS A 134 3.69 -26.24 -5.15
N TYR A 135 3.45 -25.02 -4.66
CA TYR A 135 2.15 -24.51 -4.23
C TYR A 135 1.94 -23.10 -4.83
N PRO A 136 1.53 -22.99 -6.10
CA PRO A 136 1.50 -21.71 -6.83
C PRO A 136 0.60 -20.63 -6.20
N ASP A 137 -0.46 -21.05 -5.52
CA ASP A 137 -1.46 -20.15 -4.96
C ASP A 137 -1.16 -19.72 -3.51
N MET A 138 0.00 -20.11 -2.97
CA MET A 138 0.33 -19.91 -1.57
C MET A 138 1.54 -18.98 -1.42
N SER A 139 1.42 -18.00 -0.54
CA SER A 139 2.51 -17.09 -0.20
C SER A 139 3.31 -17.56 1.02
N LEU A 140 4.57 -17.15 1.12
CA LEU A 140 5.40 -17.48 2.28
C LEU A 140 4.85 -16.88 3.57
N SER A 141 4.24 -15.69 3.49
CA SER A 141 3.59 -15.05 4.64
C SER A 141 2.44 -15.90 5.17
N GLU A 142 1.61 -16.47 4.29
CA GLU A 142 0.50 -17.34 4.70
C GLU A 142 1.02 -18.64 5.31
N VAL A 143 2.06 -19.24 4.73
CA VAL A 143 2.70 -20.44 5.29
C VAL A 143 3.25 -20.19 6.68
N LEU A 144 3.96 -19.08 6.88
CA LEU A 144 4.51 -18.74 8.20
C LEU A 144 3.39 -18.56 9.22
N GLY A 145 2.28 -17.89 8.87
CA GLY A 145 1.12 -17.78 9.74
C GLY A 145 0.43 -19.12 10.05
N LEU A 146 0.42 -20.06 9.11
CA LEU A 146 -0.05 -21.42 9.37
C LEU A 146 0.90 -22.17 10.32
N LEU A 147 2.21 -22.08 10.09
CA LEU A 147 3.24 -22.75 10.89
C LEU A 147 3.32 -22.23 12.31
N GLU A 148 3.07 -20.93 12.55
CA GLU A 148 2.97 -20.37 13.91
C GLU A 148 1.99 -21.13 14.80
N ASN A 149 0.98 -21.76 14.22
CA ASN A 149 -0.05 -22.51 14.95
C ASN A 149 0.21 -24.04 14.99
N VAL A 150 1.30 -24.51 14.38
CA VAL A 150 1.66 -25.94 14.34
C VAL A 150 2.67 -26.23 15.45
N ALA A 151 2.24 -26.94 16.48
CA ALA A 151 3.12 -27.43 17.54
C ALA A 151 3.53 -28.89 17.29
N TRP A 152 4.81 -29.20 17.51
CA TRP A 152 5.29 -30.58 17.50
C TRP A 152 4.98 -31.25 18.84
N VAL A 153 4.15 -32.29 18.83
CA VAL A 153 3.81 -33.04 20.05
C VAL A 153 4.57 -34.37 20.04
N ARG A 154 5.58 -34.51 20.92
CA ARG A 154 6.23 -35.81 21.14
C ARG A 154 5.44 -36.60 22.17
N PHE A 155 4.90 -37.74 21.75
CA PHE A 155 4.24 -38.69 22.65
C PHE A 155 5.28 -39.58 23.31
N GLY A 156 5.60 -39.30 24.58
CA GLY A 156 6.25 -40.26 25.47
C GLY A 156 5.19 -41.09 26.19
N THR A 157 5.41 -42.39 26.33
CA THR A 157 4.59 -43.32 27.13
C THR A 157 4.54 -42.86 28.60
N GLY A 158 3.59 -41.97 28.93
CA GLY A 158 3.21 -41.64 30.30
C GLY A 158 3.11 -40.16 30.65
N LYS A 159 3.79 -39.24 29.95
CA LYS A 159 3.65 -37.78 30.16
C LYS A 159 3.80 -37.04 28.84
N SER A 160 2.79 -36.25 28.49
CA SER A 160 2.85 -35.35 27.33
C SER A 160 3.78 -34.18 27.65
N ILE A 161 4.88 -34.08 26.91
CA ILE A 161 5.77 -32.91 26.95
C ILE A 161 5.42 -32.10 25.71
N ARG A 162 4.84 -30.91 25.91
CA ARG A 162 4.62 -29.94 24.83
C ARG A 162 5.83 -29.01 24.79
N GLU A 163 6.59 -29.06 23.71
CA GLU A 163 7.59 -28.04 23.41
C GLU A 163 6.94 -27.01 22.49
N TRP A 164 7.05 -25.74 22.88
CA TRP A 164 6.66 -24.59 22.06
C TRP A 164 7.93 -24.08 21.38
N SER A 165 7.89 -23.86 20.08
CA SER A 165 8.91 -23.09 19.35
C SER A 165 8.32 -21.75 18.95
#